data_AF-A0A925FPX4-F1
#
_entry.id   AF-A0A925FPX4-F1
#
_cell.length_a   1.000
_cell.length_b   1.000
_cell.length_c   1.000
_cell.angle_alpha   90.00
_cell.angle_beta   90.00
_cell.angle_gamma   90.00
#
_symmetry.space_group_name_H-M   'P 1'
#
loop_
_entity.id
_entity.type
_entity.pdbx_description
1 polymer ?
#
loop_
_entity_poly.entity_id
_entity_poly.type
_entity_poly.pdbx_seq_one_letter_code
_entity_poly.pdbx_strand_id
1 'polypeptide(L)'
;MFLLMIALFGLLVPNGIFVYWLLTEFNGPGDVLNNKLALGFIIEAFVVMILLAYYFAVDPLGKIRWYWFIVFSLVGGIGFGIPFYYWVNKRVVSAPTSSTQTM
;
A
#
# COMPACT_ATOMS: atom_id res chain seq x y z
N MET A 1 0.38 1.11 -16.94
CA MET A 1 1.79 1.01 -16.50
C MET A 1 2.20 2.14 -15.57
N PHE A 2 1.75 3.37 -15.82
CA PHE A 2 2.01 4.52 -14.94
C PHE A 2 1.80 4.27 -13.43
N LEU A 3 0.65 3.70 -13.02
CA LEU A 3 0.38 3.37 -11.61
C LEU A 3 1.41 2.42 -10.98
N LEU A 4 1.94 1.47 -11.76
CA LEU A 4 2.99 0.57 -11.26
C LEU A 4 4.29 1.33 -11.02
N MET A 5 4.63 2.30 -11.87
CA MET A 5 5.82 3.14 -11.68
C MET A 5 5.69 3.98 -10.40
N ILE A 6 4.52 4.58 -10.16
CA ILE A 6 4.25 5.32 -8.91
C ILE A 6 4.34 4.38 -7.70
N ALA A 7 3.76 3.19 -7.81
CA ALA A 7 3.85 2.19 -6.74
C ALA A 7 5.31 1.83 -6.44
N LEU A 8 6.11 1.50 -7.46
CA LEU A 8 7.52 1.17 -7.28
C LEU A 8 8.33 2.35 -6.71
N PHE A 9 8.03 3.58 -7.13
CA PHE A 9 8.64 4.77 -6.54
C PHE A 9 8.29 4.88 -5.05
N GLY A 10 7.00 4.77 -4.70
CA GLY A 10 6.54 4.79 -3.32
C GLY A 10 7.09 3.64 -2.48
N LEU A 11 7.33 2.47 -3.06
CA LEU A 11 7.95 1.35 -2.37
C LEU A 11 9.45 1.59 -2.16
N LEU A 12 10.19 1.94 -3.20
CA LEU A 12 11.65 1.95 -3.16
C LEU A 12 12.22 3.23 -2.55
N VAL A 13 11.63 4.39 -2.81
CA VAL A 13 12.24 5.67 -2.42
C VAL A 13 12.01 5.95 -0.93
N PRO A 14 10.78 6.22 -0.45
CA PRO A 14 10.58 6.54 0.96
C PRO A 14 10.84 5.32 1.88
N ASN A 15 10.43 4.10 1.51
CA ASN A 15 10.75 2.94 2.37
C ASN A 15 12.22 2.53 2.27
N GLY A 16 12.88 2.72 1.13
CA GLY A 16 14.32 2.48 1.03
C GLY A 16 15.13 3.43 1.90
N ILE A 17 14.76 4.72 1.92
CA ILE A 17 15.34 5.71 2.83
C ILE A 17 15.09 5.30 4.29
N PHE A 18 13.86 4.89 4.63
CA PHE A 18 13.52 4.42 5.98
C PHE A 18 14.38 3.23 6.41
N VAL A 19 14.50 2.20 5.55
CA VAL A 19 15.31 1.01 5.85
C VAL A 19 16.80 1.36 5.96
N TYR A 20 17.30 2.23 5.07
CA TYR A 20 18.69 2.70 5.12
C TYR A 20 18.98 3.35 6.48
N TRP A 21 18.19 4.34 6.89
CA TRP A 21 18.37 5.02 8.17
C TRP A 21 18.19 4.10 9.37
N LEU A 22 17.23 3.16 9.32
CA LEU A 22 17.02 2.19 10.38
C LEU A 22 18.24 1.28 10.59
N LEU A 23 19.03 1.02 9.54
CA LEU A 23 20.21 0.16 9.59
C LEU A 23 21.51 0.93 9.88
N THR A 24 21.60 2.22 9.51
CA THR A 24 22.84 2.99 9.61
C THR A 24 22.85 4.04 10.71
N GLU A 25 21.72 4.65 11.03
CA GLU A 25 21.65 5.83 11.91
C GLU A 25 20.87 5.56 13.21
N PHE A 26 19.84 4.72 13.17
CA PHE A 26 19.01 4.43 14.34
C PHE A 26 19.35 3.07 14.96
N ASN A 27 19.52 3.01 16.28
CA ASN A 27 19.77 1.77 17.01
C ASN A 27 18.46 1.07 17.42
N GLY A 28 17.48 1.05 16.52
CA GLY A 28 16.14 0.49 16.73
C GLY A 28 15.01 1.53 16.85
N PRO A 29 13.77 1.08 17.12
CA PRO A 29 12.59 1.94 17.09
C PRO A 29 12.42 2.86 18.32
N GLY A 30 13.26 2.71 19.35
CA GLY A 30 13.13 3.42 20.62
C GLY A 30 13.14 4.94 20.46
N ASP A 31 14.01 5.49 19.62
CA ASP A 31 14.11 6.93 19.40
C ASP A 31 12.87 7.51 18.70
N VAL A 32 12.27 6.72 17.81
CA VAL A 32 11.03 7.08 17.09
C VAL A 32 9.84 7.07 18.04
N LEU A 33 9.74 6.06 18.92
CA LEU A 33 8.63 5.93 19.87
C LEU A 33 8.63 7.00 20.97
N ASN A 34 9.82 7.52 21.34
CA ASN A 34 9.94 8.62 22.29
C ASN A 34 9.70 10.00 21.64
N ASN A 35 9.68 10.07 20.31
CA ASN A 35 9.38 11.30 19.58
C ASN A 35 7.87 11.46 19.35
N LYS A 36 7.26 12.40 20.07
CA LYS A 36 5.81 12.67 20.00
C LYS A 36 5.32 13.03 18.60
N LEU A 37 6.12 13.74 17.81
CA LEU A 37 5.76 14.09 16.42
C LEU A 37 5.76 12.85 15.53
N ALA A 38 6.81 12.03 15.64
CA ALA A 38 6.91 10.79 14.86
C ALA A 38 5.76 9.82 15.20
N LEU A 39 5.45 9.67 16.49
CA LEU A 39 4.31 8.86 16.93
C LEU A 39 2.99 9.38 16.38
N GLY A 40 2.78 10.70 16.35
CA GLY A 40 1.61 11.33 15.73
C GLY A 40 1.46 10.96 14.25
N PHE A 41 2.55 11.05 13.46
CA PHE A 41 2.52 10.65 12.05
C PHE A 41 2.28 9.15 11.84
N ILE A 42 2.81 8.29 12.72
CA ILE A 42 2.54 6.84 12.67
C ILE A 42 1.06 6.57 12.91
N ILE A 43 0.48 7.16 13.96
CA ILE A 43 -0.95 7.02 14.26
C ILE A 43 -1.79 7.52 13.09
N GLU A 44 -1.49 8.71 12.56
CA GLU A 44 -2.18 9.28 11.40
C GLU A 44 -2.12 8.33 10.19
N ALA A 45 -0.96 7.74 9.91
CA ALA A 45 -0.83 6.77 8.82
C ALA A 45 -1.71 5.53 9.05
N PHE A 46 -1.77 4.98 10.26
CA PHE A 46 -2.68 3.87 10.57
C PHE A 46 -4.15 4.27 10.44
N VAL A 47 -4.53 5.46 10.90
CA VAL A 47 -5.90 5.97 10.78
C VAL A 47 -6.29 6.10 9.30
N VAL A 48 -5.45 6.74 8.48
CA VAL A 48 -5.70 6.91 7.05
C VAL A 48 -5.79 5.55 6.34
N MET A 49 -4.92 4.59 6.68
CA MET A 49 -4.99 3.23 6.14
C MET A 49 -6.32 2.55 6.50
N ILE A 50 -6.79 2.65 7.73
CA ILE A 50 -8.06 2.05 8.17
C ILE A 50 -9.24 2.73 7.46
N LEU A 51 -9.25 4.07 7.37
CA LEU A 51 -10.30 4.82 6.68
C LEU A 51 -10.40 4.44 5.20
N LEU A 52 -9.27 4.32 4.51
CA LEU A 52 -9.23 3.87 3.12
C LEU A 52 -9.63 2.41 2.96
N ALA A 53 -9.19 1.53 3.87
CA ALA A 53 -9.60 0.13 3.84
C ALA A 53 -11.11 -0.02 4.04
N TYR A 54 -11.69 0.76 4.95
CA TYR A 54 -13.14 0.84 5.14
C TYR A 54 -13.85 1.37 3.90
N TYR A 55 -13.33 2.43 3.28
CA TYR A 55 -13.87 2.96 2.03
C TYR A 55 -13.90 1.87 0.93
N PHE A 56 -12.81 1.12 0.74
CA PHE A 56 -12.77 0.02 -0.23
C PHE A 56 -13.60 -1.22 0.18
N ALA A 57 -13.96 -1.35 1.46
CA ALA A 57 -14.87 -2.39 1.91
C ALA A 57 -16.32 -2.06 1.54
N VAL A 58 -16.69 -0.78 1.57
CA VAL A 58 -18.01 -0.28 1.16
C VAL A 58 -18.12 -0.17 -0.37
N ASP A 59 -17.09 0.38 -1.02
CA ASP A 59 -17.02 0.60 -2.47
C ASP A 59 -15.82 -0.14 -3.09
N PRO A 60 -15.96 -1.45 -3.40
CA PRO A 60 -14.86 -2.25 -3.89
C PRO A 60 -14.51 -1.90 -5.34
N LEU A 61 -13.22 -1.63 -5.58
CA LEU A 61 -12.69 -1.30 -6.90
C LEU A 61 -12.72 -2.46 -7.92
N GLY A 62 -12.86 -3.71 -7.47
CA GLY A 62 -12.79 -4.89 -8.33
C GLY A 62 -12.78 -6.20 -7.56
N LYS A 63 -12.21 -7.25 -8.19
CA LYS A 63 -12.21 -8.62 -7.66
C LYS A 63 -11.27 -8.80 -6.45
N ILE A 64 -10.21 -8.00 -6.35
CA ILE A 64 -9.30 -8.08 -5.21
C ILE A 64 -9.97 -7.41 -4.01
N ARG A 65 -10.09 -8.17 -2.91
CA ARG A 65 -10.80 -7.72 -1.70
C ARG A 65 -10.00 -6.68 -0.92
N TRP A 66 -10.71 -5.81 -0.20
CA TRP A 66 -10.17 -4.67 0.53
C TRP A 66 -9.06 -5.01 1.53
N TYR A 67 -9.05 -6.21 2.14
CA TYR A 67 -7.99 -6.58 3.09
C TYR A 67 -6.60 -6.68 2.42
N TRP A 68 -6.54 -6.90 1.10
CA TRP A 68 -5.27 -6.85 0.38
C TRP A 68 -4.68 -5.45 0.31
N PHE A 69 -5.51 -4.40 0.33
CA PHE A 69 -5.01 -3.02 0.44
C PHE A 69 -4.25 -2.80 1.77
N ILE A 70 -4.73 -3.40 2.86
CA ILE A 70 -4.04 -3.35 4.16
C ILE A 70 -2.69 -4.06 4.05
N VAL A 71 -2.66 -5.27 3.49
CA VAL A 71 -1.41 -6.03 3.29
C VAL A 71 -0.41 -5.20 2.48
N PHE A 72 -0.82 -4.62 1.36
CA PHE A 72 0.08 -3.78 0.55
C PHE A 72 0.55 -2.52 1.29
N SER A 73 -0.32 -1.89 2.07
CA SER A 73 0.02 -0.71 2.86
C SER A 73 0.97 -1.00 4.01
N LEU A 74 0.91 -2.20 4.61
CA LEU A 74 1.87 -2.65 5.62
C LEU A 74 3.24 -2.99 5.02
N VAL A 75 3.28 -3.47 3.77
CA VAL A 75 4.53 -3.84 3.09
C VAL A 75 5.32 -2.61 2.62
N GLY A 76 4.65 -1.59 2.10
CA GLY A 76 5.33 -0.45 1.46
C GLY A 76 4.76 0.94 1.79
N GLY A 77 3.92 1.03 2.81
CA GLY A 77 3.18 2.25 3.13
C GLY A 77 2.04 2.53 2.16
N ILE A 78 1.21 3.51 2.51
CA ILE A 78 0.03 3.91 1.73
C ILE A 78 0.43 4.43 0.34
N GLY A 79 1.59 5.09 0.23
CA GLY A 79 2.14 5.58 -1.03
C GLY A 79 2.44 4.49 -2.07
N PHE A 80 2.77 3.26 -1.62
CA PHE A 80 2.81 2.08 -2.48
C PHE A 80 1.44 1.39 -2.58
N GLY A 81 0.77 1.23 -1.43
CA GLY A 81 -0.46 0.44 -1.30
C GLY A 81 -1.58 0.91 -2.22
N ILE A 82 -1.86 2.22 -2.28
CA ILE A 82 -2.93 2.78 -3.12
C ILE A 82 -2.69 2.50 -4.62
N PRO A 83 -1.60 2.99 -5.25
CA PRO A 83 -1.41 2.81 -6.68
C PRO A 83 -1.25 1.34 -7.08
N PHE A 84 -0.65 0.52 -6.23
CA PHE A 84 -0.51 -0.92 -6.50
C PHE A 84 -1.87 -1.63 -6.43
N TYR A 85 -2.65 -1.40 -5.38
CA TYR A 85 -3.99 -1.98 -5.22
C TYR A 85 -4.91 -1.63 -6.39
N TYR A 86 -4.87 -0.38 -6.86
CA TYR A 86 -5.62 0.07 -8.02
C TYR A 86 -5.13 -0.59 -9.31
N TRP A 87 -3.81 -0.69 -9.50
CA TRP A 87 -3.23 -1.31 -10.69
C TRP A 87 -3.59 -2.79 -10.82
N VAL A 88 -3.55 -3.56 -9.73
CA VAL A 88 -3.92 -4.98 -9.75
C VAL A 88 -5.41 -5.15 -10.06
N ASN A 89 -6.29 -4.39 -9.39
CA ASN A 89 -7.74 -4.48 -9.62
C ASN A 89 -8.11 -4.15 -11.07
N LYS A 90 -7.52 -3.10 -11.66
CA LYS A 90 -7.78 -2.72 -13.06
C LYS A 90 -7.39 -3.83 -14.04
N ARG A 91 -6.32 -4.59 -13.78
CA ARG A 91 -5.91 -5.71 -14.65
C ARG A 91 -6.82 -6.90 -14.55
N VAL A 92 -7.30 -7.24 -13.34
CA VAL A 92 -8.20 -8.37 -13.14
C VAL A 92 -9.56 -8.13 -13.81
N VAL A 93 -10.06 -6.89 -13.75
CA VAL A 93 -11.30 -6.49 -14.45
C VAL A 93 -11.15 -6.54 -15.97
N SER A 94 -9.93 -6.32 -16.50
CA SER A 94 -9.67 -6.27 -17.95
C SER A 94 -9.34 -7.62 -18.57
N ALA A 95 -9.30 -8.71 -17.79
CA ALA A 95 -9.07 -10.05 -18.33
C ALA A 95 -10.33 -10.54 -19.05
N PRO A 96 -10.31 -10.80 -20.37
CA PRO A 96 -11.47 -11.32 -21.06
C PRO A 96 -11.77 -12.72 -20.52
N THR A 97 -13.01 -12.97 -20.14
CA THR A 97 -13.54 -14.33 -19.99
C THR A 97 -13.36 -15.00 -21.34
N SER A 98 -12.33 -15.81 -21.50
CA SER A 98 -12.14 -16.66 -22.67
C SER A 98 -13.39 -17.51 -22.82
N SER A 99 -14.24 -17.12 -23.76
CA SER A 99 -15.45 -17.84 -24.10
C SER A 99 -15.06 -19.27 -24.44
N THR A 100 -15.68 -20.19 -23.71
CA THR A 100 -15.81 -21.59 -24.08
C THR A 100 -16.20 -21.68 -25.55
N GLN A 101 -15.22 -21.92 -26.43
CA GLN A 101 -15.48 -22.40 -27.78
C GLN A 101 -15.74 -23.90 -27.65
N THR A 102 -16.99 -24.25 -27.37
CA THR A 102 -17.54 -25.54 -27.77
C THR A 102 -17.92 -25.44 -29.25
N MET A 103 -17.15 -26.13 -30.09
CA MET A 103 -17.65 -26.76 -31.31
C MET A 103 -17.19 -28.20 -31.29
#